data_AF-A0AAW4HFR7-F1
#
_entry.id   AF-A0AAW4HFR7-F1
#
_cell.length_a   1.000
_cell.length_b   1.000
_cell.length_c   1.000
_cell.angle_alpha   90.00
_cell.angle_beta   90.00
_cell.angle_gamma   90.00
#
_symmetry.space_group_name_H-M   'P 1'
#
loop_
_entity.id
_entity.type
_entity.pdbx_description
1 polymer ?
#
loop_
_entity_poly.entity_id
_entity_poly.type
_entity_poly.pdbx_seq_one_letter_code
_entity_poly.pdbx_strand_id
1 'polypeptide(L)'
;MKQNNQPKSMVTFKCNTCEYTFKSEPTRIEDEPNRAHPFRYFAVCDGCQREVQQVPWEVGQFCAVLAATGPKTAEGKARSSANLQAVSDRALSRFNALKHGATARTALFFPARPGKYPQCATCDVDQAYCATQPACIKRTELMMQHLIAFQSNDPSKLTELHAINQANMAAIFQDMMQTIVADGVALRNPVYDFDKEGGFHIGQYTNDRGEKTIIEEVKAHPLLKPMLEMLSKNNLSMSDLNMTPKIQTDHGLELGRMQEQEDERESALEYQKQMKEQMSGLREMIARSRQRIRNDDILIEHSQEHGAEDGDYIDGEVDRG
;
A
#
# COMPACT_ATOMS: atom_id res chain seq x y z
N MET A 1 30.92 13.20 -37.99
CA MET A 1 31.41 11.90 -37.47
C MET A 1 31.27 11.90 -35.96
N LYS A 2 30.77 10.82 -35.34
CA LYS A 2 30.45 10.80 -33.90
C LYS A 2 31.74 10.90 -33.08
N GLN A 3 31.91 11.97 -32.30
CA GLN A 3 33.02 12.16 -31.36
C GLN A 3 33.15 11.01 -30.33
N ASN A 4 32.13 10.17 -30.20
CA ASN A 4 32.08 9.07 -29.25
C ASN A 4 32.73 7.76 -29.74
N ASN A 5 33.15 7.68 -31.00
CA ASN A 5 33.86 6.50 -31.56
C ASN A 5 35.39 6.70 -31.62
N GLN A 6 35.93 7.71 -30.93
CA GLN A 6 37.36 7.95 -30.81
C GLN A 6 37.88 7.48 -29.45
N PRO A 7 39.17 7.09 -29.35
CA PRO A 7 39.77 6.74 -28.07
C PRO A 7 39.70 7.92 -27.10
N LYS A 8 39.39 7.63 -25.83
CA LYS A 8 39.32 8.62 -24.75
C LYS A 8 40.72 8.87 -24.21
N SER A 9 41.05 10.13 -23.98
CA SER A 9 42.34 10.55 -23.43
C SER A 9 42.52 10.18 -21.96
N MET A 10 41.43 10.21 -21.16
CA MET A 10 41.48 9.94 -19.72
C MET A 10 40.44 8.90 -19.34
N VAL A 11 40.89 7.82 -18.68
CA VAL A 11 40.07 6.67 -18.25
C VAL A 11 40.41 6.32 -16.81
N THR A 12 39.45 5.77 -16.08
CA THR A 12 39.61 5.34 -14.69
C THR A 12 40.00 3.87 -14.64
N PHE A 13 40.97 3.56 -13.78
CA PHE A 13 41.52 2.22 -13.55
C PHE A 13 41.48 1.88 -12.05
N LYS A 14 41.42 0.58 -11.72
CA LYS A 14 41.46 0.10 -10.33
C LYS A 14 42.36 -1.13 -10.22
N CYS A 15 43.52 -1.03 -9.55
CA CYS A 15 44.44 -2.18 -9.36
C CYS A 15 43.78 -3.19 -8.42
N ASN A 16 43.62 -4.45 -8.85
CA ASN A 16 43.07 -5.51 -7.99
C ASN A 16 44.01 -5.89 -6.83
N THR A 17 45.31 -5.59 -6.94
CA THR A 17 46.30 -5.93 -5.91
C THR A 17 46.42 -4.85 -4.83
N CYS A 18 46.35 -3.57 -5.20
CA CYS A 18 46.49 -2.44 -4.26
C CYS A 18 45.16 -1.75 -3.93
N GLU A 19 44.07 -2.14 -4.59
CA GLU A 19 42.73 -1.49 -4.56
C GLU A 19 42.70 0.00 -4.92
N TYR A 20 43.85 0.58 -5.26
CA TYR A 20 44.01 1.96 -5.66
C TYR A 20 43.25 2.23 -6.96
N THR A 21 42.40 3.26 -6.91
CA THR A 21 41.61 3.73 -8.05
C THR A 21 42.21 5.06 -8.52
N PHE A 22 42.56 5.14 -9.80
CA PHE A 22 43.20 6.32 -10.37
C PHE A 22 42.67 6.61 -11.76
N LYS A 23 42.85 7.86 -12.20
CA LYS A 23 42.47 8.32 -13.53
C LYS A 23 43.73 8.78 -14.25
N SER A 24 44.04 8.15 -15.36
CA SER A 24 45.26 8.43 -16.13
C SER A 24 45.01 8.28 -17.61
N GLU A 25 46.01 8.66 -18.40
CA GLU A 25 46.06 8.30 -19.80
C GLU A 25 46.34 6.79 -19.94
N PRO A 26 45.69 6.11 -20.89
CA PRO A 26 45.91 4.68 -21.12
C PRO A 26 47.31 4.45 -21.70
N THR A 27 48.08 3.56 -21.09
CA THR A 27 49.38 3.12 -21.60
C THR A 27 49.23 2.23 -22.83
N ARG A 28 48.19 1.39 -22.85
CA ARG A 28 47.86 0.51 -23.99
C ARG A 28 46.37 0.60 -24.31
N ILE A 29 46.09 0.68 -25.61
CA ILE A 29 44.74 0.66 -26.16
C ILE A 29 44.64 -0.55 -27.09
N GLU A 30 43.63 -1.39 -26.89
CA GLU A 30 43.34 -2.53 -27.76
C GLU A 30 42.00 -2.33 -28.48
N ASP A 31 41.97 -2.64 -29.77
CA ASP A 31 40.77 -2.57 -30.59
C ASP A 31 39.88 -3.81 -30.33
N GLU A 32 38.65 -3.59 -29.87
CA GLU A 32 37.64 -4.63 -29.67
C GLU A 32 36.32 -4.21 -30.33
N PRO A 33 36.16 -4.44 -31.65
CA PRO A 33 35.03 -3.91 -32.42
C PRO A 33 33.67 -4.52 -32.05
N ASN A 34 33.65 -5.65 -31.34
CA ASN A 34 32.42 -6.30 -30.88
C ASN A 34 31.77 -5.60 -29.67
N ARG A 35 32.49 -4.72 -28.99
CA ARG A 35 32.00 -3.98 -27.82
C ARG A 35 31.27 -2.71 -28.26
N ALA A 36 30.31 -2.25 -27.46
CA ALA A 36 29.58 -1.00 -27.71
C ALA A 36 30.52 0.22 -27.81
N HIS A 37 31.55 0.26 -26.96
CA HIS A 37 32.71 1.13 -27.13
C HIS A 37 33.87 0.32 -27.70
N PRO A 38 34.40 0.64 -28.90
CA PRO A 38 35.27 -0.26 -29.67
C PRO A 38 36.71 -0.37 -29.15
N PHE A 39 37.03 0.21 -27.98
CA PHE A 39 38.38 0.21 -27.42
C PHE A 39 38.40 -0.33 -25.99
N ARG A 40 39.43 -1.12 -25.67
CA ARG A 40 39.81 -1.47 -24.30
C ARG A 40 41.02 -0.66 -23.89
N TYR A 41 40.98 -0.17 -22.66
CA TYR A 41 42.06 0.63 -22.08
C TYR A 41 42.76 -0.14 -20.96
N PHE A 42 44.09 0.00 -20.96
CA PHE A 42 44.97 -0.49 -19.92
C PHE A 42 45.93 0.60 -19.49
N ALA A 43 46.26 0.62 -18.19
CA ALA A 43 47.27 1.50 -17.64
C ALA A 43 48.13 0.74 -16.61
N VAL A 44 49.37 1.19 -16.43
CA VAL A 44 50.23 0.69 -15.35
C VAL A 44 49.89 1.42 -14.07
N CYS A 45 49.69 0.67 -12.98
CA CYS A 45 49.43 1.27 -11.68
C CYS A 45 50.74 1.68 -10.99
N ASP A 46 50.82 2.91 -10.48
CA ASP A 46 52.03 3.44 -9.85
C ASP A 46 52.49 2.67 -8.61
N GLY A 47 51.55 2.06 -7.87
CA GLY A 47 51.86 1.29 -6.66
C GLY A 47 52.32 -0.14 -6.94
N CYS A 48 51.54 -0.88 -7.74
CA CYS A 48 51.79 -2.30 -8.02
C CYS A 48 52.69 -2.55 -9.25
N GLN A 49 52.93 -1.53 -10.08
CA GLN A 49 53.62 -1.61 -11.39
C GLN A 49 53.08 -2.71 -12.31
N ARG A 50 51.84 -3.14 -12.06
CA ARG A 50 51.12 -4.12 -12.87
C ARG A 50 50.22 -3.38 -13.84
N GLU A 51 50.02 -3.98 -15.00
CA GLU A 51 49.01 -3.54 -15.96
C GLU A 51 47.62 -3.83 -15.39
N VAL A 52 46.76 -2.83 -15.46
CA VAL A 52 45.42 -2.84 -14.90
C VAL A 52 44.43 -2.40 -15.97
N GLN A 53 43.29 -3.10 -16.03
CA GLN A 53 42.22 -2.79 -16.95
C GLN A 53 41.31 -1.68 -16.40
N GLN A 54 40.65 -0.96 -17.32
CA GLN A 54 39.58 0.00 -17.00
C GLN A 54 38.54 -0.55 -15.99
N VAL A 55 37.97 0.33 -15.16
CA VAL A 55 37.02 -0.09 -14.13
C VAL A 55 35.67 -0.52 -14.73
N PRO A 56 35.05 -1.64 -14.28
CA PRO A 56 33.81 -2.17 -14.87
C PRO A 56 32.62 -1.21 -14.93
N TRP A 57 32.48 -0.26 -13.99
CA TRP A 57 31.36 0.69 -14.02
C TRP A 57 31.53 1.77 -15.11
N GLU A 58 32.76 2.19 -15.40
CA GLU A 58 33.02 3.17 -16.47
C GLU A 58 32.80 2.53 -17.84
N VAL A 59 33.12 1.24 -17.95
CA VAL A 59 32.69 0.41 -19.10
C VAL A 59 31.17 0.45 -19.25
N GLY A 60 30.44 0.22 -18.17
CA GLY A 60 28.98 0.27 -18.16
C GLY A 60 28.47 1.63 -18.65
N GLN A 61 29.11 2.72 -18.24
CA GLN A 61 28.78 4.07 -18.67
C GLN A 61 29.04 4.28 -20.17
N PHE A 62 30.18 3.84 -20.71
CA PHE A 62 30.47 3.93 -22.15
C PHE A 62 29.51 3.08 -22.98
N CYS A 63 29.21 1.86 -22.52
CA CYS A 63 28.22 0.99 -23.15
C CYS A 63 26.82 1.62 -23.12
N ALA A 64 26.40 2.22 -22.02
CA ALA A 64 25.08 2.87 -21.92
C ALA A 64 24.94 4.07 -22.87
N VAL A 65 25.98 4.89 -23.00
CA VAL A 65 25.98 6.06 -23.90
C VAL A 65 25.96 5.63 -25.38
N LEU A 66 26.69 4.58 -25.74
CA LEU A 66 26.85 4.13 -27.13
C LEU A 66 25.78 3.13 -27.60
N ALA A 67 25.28 2.29 -26.70
CA ALA A 67 24.19 1.35 -26.94
C ALA A 67 22.80 1.93 -26.61
N ALA A 68 22.69 3.24 -26.37
CA ALA A 68 21.42 3.92 -26.15
C ALA A 68 20.42 3.54 -27.26
N THR A 69 19.31 2.93 -26.86
CA THR A 69 18.26 2.34 -27.71
C THR A 69 17.37 3.41 -28.35
N GLY A 70 17.98 4.46 -28.91
CA GLY A 70 17.28 5.46 -29.71
C GLY A 70 16.96 4.95 -31.12
N PRO A 71 15.97 5.55 -31.80
CA PRO A 71 15.65 5.21 -33.18
C PRO A 71 16.87 5.41 -34.09
N LYS A 72 17.25 4.36 -34.83
CA LYS A 72 18.44 4.37 -35.70
C LYS A 72 18.20 5.06 -37.04
N THR A 73 16.96 5.07 -37.52
CA THR A 73 16.54 5.65 -38.81
C THR A 73 16.43 7.17 -38.75
N ALA A 74 16.70 7.85 -39.86
CA ALA A 74 16.56 9.32 -39.95
C ALA A 74 15.13 9.78 -39.66
N GLU A 75 14.13 9.06 -40.19
CA GLU A 75 12.71 9.27 -39.90
C GLU A 75 12.38 9.03 -38.43
N GLY A 76 12.93 7.98 -37.81
CA GLY A 76 12.69 7.69 -36.40
C GLY A 76 13.30 8.76 -35.48
N LYS A 77 14.44 9.33 -35.86
CA LYS A 77 15.05 10.48 -35.16
C LYS A 77 14.21 11.74 -35.33
N ALA A 78 13.76 12.04 -36.55
CA ALA A 78 12.90 13.19 -36.83
C ALA A 78 11.57 13.11 -36.06
N ARG A 79 10.96 11.92 -36.01
CA ARG A 79 9.74 11.66 -35.23
C ARG A 79 9.98 11.78 -33.73
N SER A 80 11.11 11.27 -33.23
CA SER A 80 11.50 11.43 -31.83
C SER A 80 11.78 12.89 -31.47
N SER A 81 12.41 13.67 -32.35
CA SER A 81 12.65 15.10 -32.11
C SER A 81 11.36 15.92 -32.18
N ALA A 82 10.46 15.60 -33.12
CA ALA A 82 9.15 16.24 -33.21
C ALA A 82 8.29 15.96 -31.96
N ASN A 83 8.32 14.71 -31.46
CA ASN A 83 7.65 14.34 -30.21
C ASN A 83 8.24 15.05 -28.98
N LEU A 84 9.52 15.43 -29.00
CA LEU A 84 10.16 16.20 -27.93
C LEU A 84 9.83 17.70 -28.00
N GLN A 85 9.56 18.23 -29.19
CA GLN A 85 9.17 19.63 -29.40
C GLN A 85 7.69 19.89 -29.08
N ALA A 86 6.81 18.92 -29.35
CA ALA A 86 5.36 19.07 -29.17
C ALA A 86 4.88 19.00 -27.71
N VAL A 87 5.74 18.62 -26.76
CA VAL A 87 5.40 18.51 -25.34
C VAL A 87 5.96 19.73 -24.61
N SER A 88 5.14 20.76 -24.45
CA SER A 88 5.46 21.96 -23.66
C SER A 88 5.66 21.66 -22.17
N ASP A 89 5.10 20.54 -21.70
CA ASP A 89 5.19 20.11 -20.32
C ASP A 89 6.35 19.10 -20.12
N ARG A 90 7.49 19.61 -19.66
CA ARG A 90 8.70 18.84 -19.32
C ARG A 90 8.44 17.68 -18.33
N ALA A 91 7.29 17.64 -17.66
CA ALA A 91 6.89 16.55 -16.77
C ALA A 91 6.58 15.23 -17.49
N LEU A 92 6.00 15.27 -18.70
CA LEU A 92 5.58 14.06 -19.43
C LEU A 92 6.76 13.32 -20.10
N SER A 93 7.82 14.02 -20.51
CA SER A 93 8.97 13.41 -21.21
C SER A 93 10.04 12.80 -20.28
N ARG A 94 10.05 13.16 -18.98
CA ARG A 94 10.99 12.60 -17.99
C ARG A 94 10.65 11.20 -17.48
N PHE A 95 9.46 10.69 -17.78
CA PHE A 95 9.07 9.33 -17.35
C PHE A 95 9.87 8.20 -18.02
N ASN A 96 10.58 8.47 -19.12
CA ASN A 96 11.51 7.52 -19.73
C ASN A 96 12.97 7.65 -19.23
N ALA A 97 13.30 8.65 -18.40
CA ALA A 97 14.70 8.94 -18.01
C ALA A 97 14.94 9.09 -16.49
N LEU A 98 13.93 8.85 -15.63
CA LEU A 98 14.10 8.87 -14.18
C LEU A 98 13.58 7.59 -13.53
N LYS A 99 14.42 6.56 -13.51
CA LYS A 99 14.23 5.40 -12.62
C LYS A 99 15.50 5.03 -11.87
N HIS A 100 16.29 6.00 -11.40
CA HIS A 100 17.37 5.73 -10.45
C HIS A 100 17.42 6.83 -9.37
N GLY A 101 16.41 6.89 -8.53
CA GLY A 101 16.44 7.70 -7.31
C GLY A 101 15.63 6.99 -6.24
N ALA A 102 16.19 6.83 -5.04
CA ALA A 102 15.54 6.20 -3.89
C ALA A 102 14.24 6.90 -3.45
N THR A 103 13.93 8.07 -4.03
CA THR A 103 12.75 8.89 -3.76
C THR A 103 11.93 9.22 -5.02
N ALA A 104 12.10 8.47 -6.12
CA ALA A 104 11.26 8.63 -7.30
C ALA A 104 9.82 8.17 -6.99
N ARG A 105 8.92 9.11 -6.68
CA ARG A 105 7.47 8.84 -6.63
C ARG A 105 7.01 8.48 -8.04
N THR A 106 6.90 7.18 -8.31
CA THR A 106 6.30 6.65 -9.54
C THR A 106 4.89 7.20 -9.69
N ALA A 107 4.46 7.45 -10.93
CA ALA A 107 3.11 7.92 -11.23
C ALA A 107 2.06 7.09 -10.45
N LEU A 108 1.26 7.78 -9.64
CA LEU A 108 0.25 7.17 -8.76
C LEU A 108 -0.88 6.49 -9.56
N PHE A 109 -1.07 6.86 -10.82
CA PHE A 109 -2.22 6.44 -11.60
C PHE A 109 -1.85 5.34 -12.59
N PHE A 110 -2.67 4.29 -12.62
CA PHE A 110 -2.57 3.22 -13.60
C PHE A 110 -2.92 3.76 -15.00
N PRO A 111 -2.07 3.60 -16.02
CA PRO A 111 -2.36 4.13 -17.35
C PRO A 111 -3.61 3.48 -17.95
N ALA A 112 -4.37 4.20 -18.76
CA ALA A 112 -5.48 3.59 -19.45
C ALA A 112 -4.96 2.65 -20.56
N ARG A 113 -5.23 1.36 -20.41
CA ARG A 113 -4.85 0.31 -21.38
C ARG A 113 -6.01 -0.66 -21.54
N PRO A 114 -6.96 -0.39 -22.46
CA PRO A 114 -8.12 -1.25 -22.65
C PRO A 114 -7.69 -2.68 -22.99
N GLY A 115 -8.33 -3.67 -22.34
CA GLY A 115 -8.06 -5.10 -22.54
C GLY A 115 -6.75 -5.63 -21.96
N LYS A 116 -5.94 -4.80 -21.26
CA LYS A 116 -4.65 -5.25 -20.69
C LYS A 116 -4.70 -5.59 -19.21
N TYR A 117 -5.73 -5.14 -18.48
CA TYR A 117 -5.91 -5.48 -17.07
C TYR A 117 -6.88 -6.67 -16.93
N PRO A 118 -6.70 -7.56 -15.93
CA PRO A 118 -7.62 -8.68 -15.71
C PRO A 118 -9.07 -8.22 -15.53
N GLN A 119 -9.26 -7.12 -14.81
CA GLN A 119 -10.57 -6.49 -14.60
C GLN A 119 -11.20 -5.90 -15.87
N CYS A 120 -10.45 -5.73 -16.97
CA CYS A 120 -11.01 -5.23 -18.22
C CYS A 120 -12.01 -6.21 -18.83
N ALA A 121 -11.93 -7.51 -18.52
CA ALA A 121 -12.85 -8.52 -19.05
C ALA A 121 -14.29 -8.33 -18.53
N THR A 122 -14.45 -7.79 -17.33
CA THR A 122 -15.74 -7.55 -16.66
C THR A 122 -16.04 -6.06 -16.51
N CYS A 123 -15.23 -5.20 -17.13
CA CYS A 123 -15.35 -3.75 -17.00
C CYS A 123 -16.50 -3.22 -17.88
N ASP A 124 -17.34 -2.40 -17.26
CA ASP A 124 -18.47 -1.67 -17.84
C ASP A 124 -18.05 -0.44 -18.69
N VAL A 125 -16.83 0.06 -18.49
CA VAL A 125 -16.29 1.23 -19.22
C VAL A 125 -16.02 0.89 -20.69
N ASP A 126 -16.60 1.68 -21.60
CA ASP A 126 -16.34 1.59 -23.04
C ASP A 126 -14.84 1.69 -23.37
N GLN A 127 -14.35 0.81 -24.25
CA GLN A 127 -12.95 0.73 -24.64
C GLN A 127 -12.48 1.99 -25.37
N ALA A 128 -13.34 2.59 -26.22
CA ALA A 128 -13.00 3.80 -26.94
C ALA A 128 -12.84 4.97 -25.97
N TYR A 129 -13.79 5.12 -25.04
CA TYR A 129 -13.68 6.11 -23.97
C TYR A 129 -12.45 5.88 -23.08
N CYS A 130 -12.21 4.64 -22.63
CA CYS A 130 -11.07 4.28 -21.79
C CYS A 130 -9.73 4.66 -22.43
N ALA A 131 -9.55 4.43 -23.75
CA ALA A 131 -8.32 4.77 -24.45
C ALA A 131 -8.00 6.28 -24.50
N THR A 132 -9.01 7.14 -24.40
CA THR A 132 -8.82 8.60 -24.38
C THR A 132 -8.37 9.13 -23.02
N GLN A 133 -8.58 8.36 -21.95
CA GLN A 133 -8.30 8.80 -20.60
C GLN A 133 -6.80 8.67 -20.28
N PRO A 134 -6.23 9.59 -19.48
CA PRO A 134 -4.84 9.47 -19.05
C PRO A 134 -4.61 8.29 -18.09
N ALA A 135 -5.67 7.83 -17.40
CA ALA A 135 -5.60 6.77 -16.41
C ALA A 135 -6.84 5.85 -16.45
N CYS A 136 -6.67 4.62 -15.94
CA CYS A 136 -7.75 3.65 -15.80
C CYS A 136 -8.69 4.04 -14.66
N ILE A 137 -9.90 4.50 -15.01
CA ILE A 137 -10.92 5.03 -14.08
C ILE A 137 -11.18 4.09 -12.90
N LYS A 138 -11.46 2.81 -13.15
CA LYS A 138 -11.76 1.85 -12.07
C LYS A 138 -10.61 1.62 -11.10
N ARG A 139 -9.36 1.58 -11.59
CA ARG A 139 -8.19 1.43 -10.71
C ARG A 139 -7.88 2.69 -9.95
N THR A 140 -8.08 3.84 -10.58
CA THR A 140 -7.91 5.12 -9.90
C THR A 140 -8.98 5.33 -8.84
N GLU A 141 -10.22 4.92 -9.09
CA GLU A 141 -11.30 4.93 -8.12
C GLU A 141 -10.97 4.06 -6.90
N LEU A 142 -10.58 2.80 -7.11
CA LEU A 142 -10.17 1.89 -6.03
C LEU A 142 -9.02 2.48 -5.20
N MET A 143 -7.99 3.00 -5.86
CA MET A 143 -6.87 3.62 -5.17
C MET A 143 -7.30 4.86 -4.37
N MET A 144 -8.16 5.71 -4.95
CA MET A 144 -8.67 6.89 -4.27
C MET A 144 -9.53 6.52 -3.06
N GLN A 145 -10.38 5.50 -3.16
CA GLN A 145 -11.18 5.00 -2.03
C GLN A 145 -10.27 4.58 -0.86
N HIS A 146 -9.19 3.84 -1.14
CA HIS A 146 -8.19 3.53 -0.13
C HIS A 146 -7.52 4.79 0.42
N LEU A 147 -7.02 5.68 -0.42
CA LEU A 147 -6.36 6.92 0.02
C LEU A 147 -7.28 7.80 0.87
N ILE A 148 -8.56 7.91 0.51
CA ILE A 148 -9.56 8.66 1.28
C ILE A 148 -9.75 8.00 2.64
N ALA A 149 -9.92 6.67 2.70
CA ALA A 149 -10.05 5.96 3.97
C ALA A 149 -8.84 6.19 4.89
N PHE A 150 -7.63 6.15 4.33
CA PHE A 150 -6.38 6.43 5.02
C PHE A 150 -6.27 7.89 5.50
N GLN A 151 -6.62 8.86 4.66
CA GLN A 151 -6.51 10.27 5.01
C GLN A 151 -7.57 10.71 6.02
N SER A 152 -8.77 10.14 5.93
CA SER A 152 -9.84 10.43 6.87
C SER A 152 -9.80 9.59 8.15
N ASN A 153 -8.84 8.66 8.29
CA ASN A 153 -8.78 7.67 9.37
C ASN A 153 -10.14 6.97 9.60
N ASP A 154 -10.87 6.70 8.52
CA ASP A 154 -12.23 6.16 8.58
C ASP A 154 -12.29 4.85 7.79
N PRO A 155 -12.20 3.70 8.47
CA PRO A 155 -12.21 2.39 7.83
C PRO A 155 -13.59 2.01 7.28
N SER A 156 -14.66 2.70 7.70
CA SER A 156 -16.02 2.41 7.25
C SER A 156 -16.17 2.51 5.73
N LYS A 157 -15.37 3.37 5.09
CA LYS A 157 -15.34 3.60 3.64
C LYS A 157 -14.86 2.41 2.82
N LEU A 158 -14.20 1.43 3.45
CA LEU A 158 -13.72 0.22 2.78
C LEU A 158 -14.53 -1.02 3.14
N THR A 159 -15.56 -0.90 4.00
CA THR A 159 -16.33 -2.05 4.50
C THR A 159 -16.98 -2.87 3.38
N GLU A 160 -17.58 -2.22 2.39
CA GLU A 160 -18.16 -2.88 1.23
C GLU A 160 -17.11 -3.64 0.42
N LEU A 161 -15.96 -3.00 0.15
CA LEU A 161 -14.85 -3.64 -0.56
C LEU A 161 -14.28 -4.83 0.21
N HIS A 162 -14.12 -4.71 1.53
CA HIS A 162 -13.67 -5.80 2.39
C HIS A 162 -14.70 -6.93 2.45
N ALA A 163 -15.99 -6.62 2.51
CA ALA A 163 -17.05 -7.62 2.46
C ALA A 163 -17.04 -8.40 1.15
N ILE A 164 -16.89 -7.71 0.01
CA ILE A 164 -16.78 -8.34 -1.31
C ILE A 164 -15.54 -9.22 -1.41
N ASN A 165 -14.38 -8.72 -0.96
CA ASN A 165 -13.14 -9.50 -0.97
C ASN A 165 -13.25 -10.74 -0.07
N GLN A 166 -13.85 -10.61 1.11
CA GLN A 166 -14.05 -11.72 2.03
C GLN A 166 -15.03 -12.74 1.46
N ALA A 167 -16.10 -12.31 0.80
CA ALA A 167 -17.03 -13.19 0.11
C ALA A 167 -16.34 -13.98 -1.02
N ASN A 168 -15.51 -13.31 -1.83
CA ASN A 168 -14.75 -13.96 -2.90
C ASN A 168 -13.73 -14.98 -2.35
N MET A 169 -13.03 -14.66 -1.26
CA MET A 169 -12.11 -15.58 -0.60
C MET A 169 -12.83 -16.78 0.01
N ALA A 170 -14.01 -16.55 0.62
CA ALA A 170 -14.85 -17.62 1.16
C ALA A 170 -15.38 -18.54 0.06
N ALA A 171 -15.73 -17.99 -1.12
CA ALA A 171 -16.13 -18.78 -2.28
C ALA A 171 -15.00 -19.72 -2.74
N ILE A 172 -13.77 -19.20 -2.89
CA ILE A 172 -12.60 -20.01 -3.25
C ILE A 172 -12.37 -21.12 -2.21
N PHE A 173 -12.49 -20.79 -0.93
CA PHE A 173 -12.36 -21.79 0.15
C PHE A 173 -13.41 -22.89 0.03
N GLN A 174 -14.66 -22.53 -0.25
CA GLN A 174 -15.76 -23.47 -0.41
C GLN A 174 -15.55 -24.38 -1.62
N ASP A 175 -15.06 -23.85 -2.74
CA ASP A 175 -14.71 -24.64 -3.93
C ASP A 175 -13.57 -25.63 -3.62
N MET A 176 -12.53 -25.18 -2.92
CA MET A 176 -11.43 -26.05 -2.47
C MET A 176 -11.96 -27.17 -1.55
N MET A 177 -12.84 -26.85 -0.60
CA MET A 177 -13.46 -27.86 0.26
C MET A 177 -14.31 -28.86 -0.53
N GLN A 178 -15.10 -28.40 -1.50
CA GLN A 178 -15.91 -29.28 -2.34
C GLN A 178 -15.04 -30.23 -3.17
N THR A 179 -13.94 -29.75 -3.74
CA THR A 179 -12.99 -30.63 -4.46
C THR A 179 -12.37 -31.68 -3.53
N ILE A 180 -11.99 -31.31 -2.31
CA ILE A 180 -11.46 -32.26 -1.32
C ILE A 180 -12.51 -33.31 -0.91
N VAL A 181 -13.77 -32.92 -0.78
CA VAL A 181 -14.87 -33.85 -0.46
C VAL A 181 -15.15 -34.80 -1.64
N ALA A 182 -15.06 -34.32 -2.88
CA ALA A 182 -15.29 -35.12 -4.08
C ALA A 182 -14.17 -36.15 -4.33
N ASP A 183 -12.91 -35.71 -4.24
CA ASP A 183 -11.74 -36.56 -4.50
C ASP A 183 -11.37 -37.43 -3.28
N GLY A 184 -11.87 -37.06 -2.10
CA GLY A 184 -11.51 -37.67 -0.83
C GLY A 184 -10.20 -37.12 -0.25
N VAL A 185 -10.00 -37.33 1.05
CA VAL A 185 -8.83 -36.82 1.80
C VAL A 185 -7.51 -37.47 1.35
N ALA A 186 -7.60 -38.67 0.78
CA ALA A 186 -6.49 -39.52 0.41
C ALA A 186 -6.52 -39.81 -1.10
N LEU A 187 -5.56 -39.24 -1.83
CA LEU A 187 -5.27 -39.65 -3.20
C LEU A 187 -4.38 -40.88 -3.16
N ARG A 188 -4.75 -41.89 -3.95
CA ARG A 188 -4.04 -43.16 -4.06
C ARG A 188 -3.24 -43.18 -5.35
N ASN A 189 -1.92 -43.07 -5.22
CA ASN A 189 -1.03 -43.13 -6.37
C ASN A 189 -0.34 -44.50 -6.40
N PRO A 190 -0.34 -45.23 -7.53
CA PRO A 190 0.37 -46.49 -7.62
C PRO A 190 1.88 -46.25 -7.47
N VAL A 191 2.53 -47.04 -6.62
CA VAL A 191 3.99 -47.00 -6.49
C VAL A 191 4.59 -47.63 -7.74
N TYR A 192 5.45 -46.88 -8.42
CA TYR A 192 6.20 -47.36 -9.57
C TYR A 192 7.70 -47.17 -9.35
N ASP A 193 8.49 -48.09 -9.90
CA ASP A 193 9.94 -48.00 -9.92
C ASP A 193 10.47 -48.15 -11.35
N PHE A 194 11.60 -47.53 -11.63
CA PHE A 194 12.31 -47.61 -12.91
C PHE A 194 13.61 -48.38 -12.69
N ASP A 195 13.73 -49.53 -13.36
CA ASP A 195 14.97 -50.29 -13.33
C ASP A 195 16.08 -49.55 -14.10
N LYS A 196 17.34 -49.83 -13.78
CA LYS A 196 18.53 -49.19 -14.41
C LYS A 196 18.62 -49.46 -15.91
N GLU A 197 17.88 -50.44 -16.42
CA GLU A 197 17.76 -50.78 -17.84
C GLU A 197 16.51 -50.18 -18.53
N GLY A 198 15.75 -49.33 -17.83
CA GLY A 198 14.60 -48.60 -18.39
C GLY A 198 13.27 -49.35 -18.36
N GLY A 199 13.16 -50.44 -17.61
CA GLY A 199 11.90 -51.15 -17.36
C GLY A 199 11.03 -50.43 -16.33
N PHE A 200 9.74 -50.24 -16.63
CA PHE A 200 8.74 -49.68 -15.70
C PHE A 200 8.02 -50.82 -14.95
N HIS A 201 8.12 -50.82 -13.63
CA HIS A 201 7.47 -51.81 -12.78
C HIS A 201 6.50 -51.14 -11.80
N ILE A 202 5.24 -51.61 -11.79
CA ILE A 202 4.24 -51.22 -10.79
C ILE A 202 4.38 -52.18 -9.61
N GLY A 203 4.50 -51.66 -8.39
CA GLY A 203 4.54 -52.47 -7.18
C GLY A 203 3.23 -53.25 -7.01
N GLN A 204 3.29 -54.57 -7.09
CA GLN A 204 2.15 -55.46 -6.88
C GLN A 204 2.48 -56.43 -5.76
N TYR A 205 1.52 -56.70 -4.89
CA TYR A 205 1.63 -57.75 -3.88
C TYR A 205 0.42 -58.69 -3.97
N THR A 206 0.63 -59.98 -3.70
CA THR A 206 -0.43 -60.99 -3.65
C THR A 206 -0.94 -61.09 -2.23
N ASN A 207 -2.25 -60.85 -2.04
CA ASN A 207 -2.93 -61.12 -0.77
C ASN A 207 -3.05 -62.64 -0.51
N ASP A 208 -3.36 -63.03 0.72
CA ASP A 208 -3.55 -64.43 1.16
C ASP A 208 -4.64 -65.20 0.37
N ARG A 209 -5.45 -64.50 -0.43
CA ARG A 209 -6.48 -65.07 -1.32
C ARG A 209 -6.03 -65.24 -2.79
N GLY A 210 -4.76 -64.95 -3.11
CA GLY A 210 -4.19 -65.12 -4.45
C GLY A 210 -4.48 -64.00 -5.45
N GLU A 211 -5.16 -62.93 -5.03
CA GLU A 211 -5.42 -61.75 -5.87
C GLU A 211 -4.26 -60.76 -5.81
N LYS A 212 -3.80 -60.32 -6.99
CA LYS A 212 -2.75 -59.31 -7.14
C LYS A 212 -3.33 -57.91 -6.94
N THR A 213 -2.94 -57.24 -5.87
CA THR A 213 -3.31 -55.84 -5.60
C THR A 213 -2.12 -54.92 -5.78
N ILE A 214 -2.36 -53.75 -6.37
CA ILE A 214 -1.35 -52.71 -6.57
C ILE A 214 -1.05 -52.05 -5.23
N ILE A 215 0.23 -51.79 -4.96
CA ILE A 215 0.68 -51.03 -3.79
C ILE A 215 0.42 -49.54 -4.10
N GLU A 216 -0.49 -48.94 -3.35
CA GLU A 216 -0.88 -47.54 -3.48
C GLU A 216 -0.22 -46.71 -2.36
N GLU A 217 0.52 -45.66 -2.73
CA GLU A 217 0.97 -44.63 -1.79
C GLU A 217 -0.20 -43.70 -1.50
N VAL A 218 -0.54 -43.55 -0.23
CA VAL A 218 -1.60 -42.64 0.23
C VAL A 218 -0.98 -41.27 0.47
N LYS A 219 -1.30 -40.29 -0.39
CA LYS A 219 -0.91 -38.90 -0.19
C LYS A 219 -2.11 -38.06 0.24
N ALA A 220 -1.87 -37.11 1.13
CA ALA A 220 -2.84 -36.09 1.47
C ALA A 220 -3.18 -35.25 0.23
N HIS A 221 -4.43 -34.82 0.11
CA HIS A 221 -4.87 -33.98 -1.00
C HIS A 221 -3.99 -32.72 -1.12
N PRO A 222 -3.45 -32.39 -2.31
CA PRO A 222 -2.54 -31.26 -2.50
C PRO A 222 -3.13 -29.89 -2.16
N LEU A 223 -4.45 -29.77 -2.03
CA LEU A 223 -5.16 -28.53 -1.73
C LEU A 223 -5.31 -28.27 -0.23
N LEU A 224 -5.11 -29.28 0.63
CA LEU A 224 -5.21 -29.12 2.09
C LEU A 224 -4.19 -28.12 2.64
N LYS A 225 -2.94 -28.18 2.16
CA LYS A 225 -1.89 -27.25 2.60
C LYS A 225 -2.16 -25.80 2.15
N PRO A 226 -2.42 -25.52 0.86
CA PRO A 226 -2.81 -24.18 0.42
C PRO A 226 -4.05 -23.63 1.14
N MET A 227 -5.04 -24.50 1.43
CA MET A 227 -6.25 -24.10 2.15
C MET A 227 -5.95 -23.66 3.60
N LEU A 228 -5.13 -24.41 4.33
CA LEU A 228 -4.70 -24.05 5.68
C LEU A 228 -3.85 -22.76 5.68
N GLU A 229 -2.97 -22.60 4.70
CA GLU A 229 -2.19 -21.38 4.52
C GLU A 229 -3.08 -20.17 4.20
N MET A 230 -4.13 -20.36 3.41
CA MET A 230 -5.08 -19.28 3.10
C MET A 230 -5.91 -18.88 4.33
N LEU A 231 -6.38 -19.83 5.13
CA LEU A 231 -7.17 -19.57 6.33
C LEU A 231 -6.36 -18.81 7.39
N SER A 232 -5.11 -19.22 7.61
CA SER A 232 -4.19 -18.54 8.53
C SER A 232 -3.83 -17.11 8.07
N LYS A 233 -3.56 -16.91 6.77
CA LYS A 233 -3.19 -15.58 6.23
C LYS A 233 -4.38 -14.63 6.12
N ASN A 234 -5.59 -15.13 5.87
CA ASN A 234 -6.78 -14.28 5.78
C ASN A 234 -7.12 -13.63 7.15
N ASN A 235 -7.04 -14.39 8.24
CA ASN A 235 -7.26 -13.86 9.59
C ASN A 235 -6.28 -12.73 9.96
N LEU A 236 -5.01 -12.84 9.53
CA LEU A 236 -4.00 -11.80 9.73
C LEU A 236 -4.30 -10.53 8.92
N SER A 237 -4.84 -10.68 7.72
CA SER A 237 -5.14 -9.53 6.85
C SER A 237 -6.24 -8.63 7.41
N MET A 238 -7.28 -9.18 8.04
CA MET A 238 -8.36 -8.37 8.63
C MET A 238 -7.90 -7.59 9.86
N SER A 239 -7.00 -8.16 10.68
CA SER A 239 -6.39 -7.46 11.81
C SER A 239 -5.37 -6.40 11.39
N ASP A 240 -4.58 -6.66 10.34
CA ASP A 240 -3.60 -5.69 9.83
C ASP A 240 -4.23 -4.58 9.00
N LEU A 241 -5.39 -4.82 8.38
CA LEU A 241 -6.14 -3.81 7.62
C LEU A 241 -6.83 -2.78 8.52
N ASN A 242 -6.68 -2.85 9.85
CA ASN A 242 -6.91 -1.74 10.81
C ASN A 242 -5.87 -0.62 10.65
N MET A 243 -5.50 -0.32 9.40
CA MET A 243 -4.50 0.66 9.08
C MET A 243 -5.06 2.06 9.28
N THR A 244 -4.86 2.58 10.49
CA THR A 244 -4.49 3.96 10.87
C THR A 244 -4.95 4.20 12.31
N PRO A 245 -4.20 5.00 13.07
CA PRO A 245 -3.42 4.72 14.30
C PRO A 245 -4.12 3.95 15.44
N LYS A 246 -5.11 3.10 15.16
CA LYS A 246 -6.00 2.51 16.15
C LYS A 246 -5.95 0.98 16.28
N ILE A 247 -5.08 0.26 15.57
CA ILE A 247 -4.39 -0.88 16.26
C ILE A 247 -3.61 -0.30 17.47
N GLN A 248 -3.14 0.95 17.39
CA GLN A 248 -2.46 1.66 18.47
C GLN A 248 -3.42 2.18 19.57
N THR A 249 -4.74 2.15 19.37
CA THR A 249 -5.72 2.44 20.43
C THR A 249 -6.60 1.27 20.80
N ASP A 250 -6.70 0.20 20.03
CA ASP A 250 -7.34 -1.04 20.52
C ASP A 250 -6.43 -1.77 21.52
N HIS A 251 -5.10 -1.66 21.38
CA HIS A 251 -4.17 -1.92 22.50
C HIS A 251 -4.22 -0.87 23.63
N GLY A 252 -4.87 0.28 23.40
CA GLY A 252 -5.13 1.32 24.41
C GLY A 252 -6.51 1.24 25.07
N LEU A 253 -7.52 0.66 24.41
CA LEU A 253 -8.90 0.50 24.86
C LEU A 253 -9.09 -0.79 25.67
N GLU A 254 -8.23 -1.80 25.51
CA GLU A 254 -8.10 -2.90 26.49
C GLU A 254 -7.53 -2.42 27.84
N LEU A 255 -6.73 -1.33 27.86
CA LEU A 255 -6.33 -0.60 29.07
C LEU A 255 -7.44 0.34 29.60
N GLY A 256 -8.24 0.94 28.70
CA GLY A 256 -9.34 1.86 29.04
C GLY A 256 -10.59 1.20 29.64
N ARG A 257 -10.90 -0.05 29.31
CA ARG A 257 -12.04 -0.78 29.90
C ARG A 257 -11.89 -1.10 31.39
N MET A 258 -10.68 -1.00 31.94
CA MET A 258 -10.42 -1.12 33.38
C MET A 258 -10.51 0.24 34.11
N GLN A 259 -10.57 1.36 33.38
CA GLN A 259 -10.53 2.72 33.92
C GLN A 259 -11.88 3.46 33.79
N GLU A 260 -12.67 3.18 32.74
CA GLU A 260 -14.02 3.76 32.54
C GLU A 260 -15.01 3.43 33.66
N GLN A 261 -14.87 2.30 34.37
CA GLN A 261 -15.75 1.95 35.49
C GLN A 261 -15.50 2.80 36.75
N GLU A 262 -14.31 3.39 36.90
CA GLU A 262 -13.98 4.32 37.98
C GLU A 262 -14.28 5.77 37.56
N ASP A 263 -13.95 6.16 36.33
CA ASP A 263 -14.19 7.52 35.81
C ASP A 263 -15.67 7.84 35.57
N GLU A 264 -16.55 6.89 35.20
CA GLU A 264 -18.00 7.15 35.12
C GLU A 264 -18.62 7.43 36.51
N ARG A 265 -18.06 6.83 37.57
CA ARG A 265 -18.46 7.11 38.96
C ARG A 265 -17.93 8.44 39.45
N GLU A 266 -16.67 8.76 39.15
CA GLU A 266 -16.06 10.03 39.53
C GLU A 266 -16.64 11.21 38.73
N SER A 267 -16.84 11.09 37.42
CA SER A 267 -17.43 12.13 36.57
C SER A 267 -18.90 12.41 36.87
N ALA A 268 -19.71 11.40 37.25
CA ALA A 268 -21.08 11.63 37.70
C ALA A 268 -21.11 12.41 39.03
N LEU A 269 -20.20 12.09 39.97
CA LEU A 269 -20.05 12.82 41.23
C LEU A 269 -19.50 14.24 41.01
N GLU A 270 -18.60 14.43 40.05
CA GLU A 270 -18.00 15.71 39.73
C GLU A 270 -18.98 16.62 38.97
N TYR A 271 -19.78 16.06 38.05
CA TYR A 271 -20.89 16.76 37.40
C TYR A 271 -21.96 17.18 38.41
N GLN A 272 -22.31 16.30 39.37
CA GLN A 272 -23.21 16.68 40.48
C GLN A 272 -22.62 17.80 41.34
N LYS A 273 -21.31 17.79 41.61
CA LYS A 273 -20.63 18.88 42.35
C LYS A 273 -20.65 20.19 41.55
N GLN A 274 -20.30 20.17 40.27
CA GLN A 274 -20.31 21.36 39.41
C GLN A 274 -21.73 21.92 39.24
N MET A 275 -22.74 21.07 39.06
CA MET A 275 -24.13 21.49 38.96
C MET A 275 -24.63 22.08 40.28
N LYS A 276 -24.22 21.53 41.43
CA LYS A 276 -24.51 22.10 42.75
C LYS A 276 -23.83 23.45 42.95
N GLU A 277 -22.58 23.58 42.51
CA GLU A 277 -21.82 24.82 42.59
C GLU A 277 -22.45 25.92 41.72
N GLN A 278 -22.81 25.60 40.47
CA GLN A 278 -23.54 26.51 39.58
C GLN A 278 -24.91 26.89 40.14
N MET A 279 -25.66 25.93 40.70
CA MET A 279 -26.94 26.22 41.36
C MET A 279 -26.77 27.10 42.61
N SER A 280 -25.68 26.92 43.36
CA SER A 280 -25.37 27.81 44.49
C SER A 280 -24.99 29.22 44.04
N GLY A 281 -24.19 29.34 42.97
CA GLY A 281 -23.84 30.62 42.35
C GLY A 281 -25.07 31.35 41.79
N LEU A 282 -25.97 30.62 41.13
CA LEU A 282 -27.26 31.16 40.66
C LEU A 282 -28.14 31.63 41.82
N ARG A 283 -28.24 30.85 42.91
CA ARG A 283 -28.95 31.29 44.12
C ARG A 283 -28.36 32.57 44.70
N GLU A 284 -27.05 32.69 44.74
CA GLU A 284 -26.38 33.89 45.26
C GLU A 284 -26.57 35.11 44.32
N MET A 285 -26.54 34.90 43.00
CA MET A 285 -26.87 35.96 42.03
C MET A 285 -28.32 36.40 42.13
N ILE A 286 -29.27 35.47 42.29
CA ILE A 286 -30.68 35.78 42.50
C ILE A 286 -30.89 36.50 43.84
N ALA A 287 -30.20 36.10 44.90
CA ALA A 287 -30.26 36.79 46.19
C ALA A 287 -29.73 38.23 46.09
N ARG A 288 -28.59 38.43 45.42
CA ARG A 288 -28.02 39.77 45.14
C ARG A 288 -28.93 40.60 44.23
N SER A 289 -29.53 39.99 43.20
CA SER A 289 -30.48 40.65 42.32
C SER A 289 -31.75 41.07 43.08
N ARG A 290 -32.32 40.21 43.92
CA ARG A 290 -33.46 40.56 44.78
C ARG A 290 -33.12 41.66 45.78
N GLN A 291 -31.92 41.66 46.36
CA GLN A 291 -31.47 42.75 47.22
C GLN A 291 -31.31 44.07 46.44
N ARG A 292 -30.77 44.03 45.22
CA ARG A 292 -30.68 45.22 44.36
C ARG A 292 -32.06 45.73 43.97
N ILE A 293 -32.98 44.86 43.54
CA ILE A 293 -34.36 45.23 43.20
C ILE A 293 -35.08 45.85 44.41
N ARG A 294 -34.86 45.33 45.62
CA ARG A 294 -35.43 45.92 46.86
C ARG A 294 -34.83 47.27 47.23
N ASN A 295 -33.59 47.54 46.84
CA ASN A 295 -32.88 48.78 47.14
C ASN A 295 -32.83 49.71 45.91
N ASP A 296 -33.63 49.43 44.88
CA ASP A 296 -33.69 50.24 43.67
C ASP A 296 -34.68 51.39 43.91
N ASP A 297 -34.16 52.61 44.02
CA ASP A 297 -34.91 53.79 44.45
C ASP A 297 -36.14 54.06 43.54
N ILE A 298 -36.03 53.75 42.25
CA ILE A 298 -37.10 53.92 41.26
C ILE A 298 -38.27 52.96 41.53
N LEU A 299 -38.02 51.73 42.00
CA LEU A 299 -39.07 50.75 42.32
C LEU A 299 -39.76 51.06 43.64
N ILE A 300 -39.06 51.69 44.58
CA ILE A 300 -39.64 52.21 45.83
C ILE A 300 -40.53 53.42 45.52
N GLU A 301 -40.11 54.31 44.62
CA GLU A 301 -40.94 55.43 44.14
C GLU A 301 -42.16 54.92 43.34
N HIS A 302 -41.97 53.95 42.44
CA HIS A 302 -43.06 53.40 41.60
C HIS A 302 -44.05 52.52 42.40
N SER A 303 -43.62 51.86 43.48
CA SER A 303 -44.53 51.16 44.40
C SER A 303 -45.28 52.10 45.34
N GLN A 304 -44.75 53.31 45.58
CA GLN A 304 -45.47 54.39 46.26
C GLN A 304 -46.45 55.12 45.30
N GLU A 305 -46.14 55.20 44.01
CA GLU A 305 -47.02 55.81 42.99
C GLU A 305 -48.10 54.86 42.44
N HIS A 306 -47.86 53.55 42.33
CA HIS A 306 -48.84 52.56 41.82
C HIS A 306 -49.56 51.73 42.90
N GLY A 307 -49.40 52.04 44.19
CA GLY A 307 -50.17 51.42 45.28
C GLY A 307 -51.65 51.81 45.34
N ALA A 308 -52.21 52.42 44.29
CA ALA A 308 -53.55 53.01 44.28
C ALA A 308 -54.45 52.58 43.10
N GLU A 309 -54.00 51.68 42.21
CA GLU A 309 -54.84 51.15 41.13
C GLU A 309 -54.63 49.63 41.02
N ASP A 310 -55.51 48.90 41.72
CA ASP A 310 -56.04 47.56 41.47
C ASP A 310 -55.18 46.59 40.63
N GLY A 311 -54.83 45.40 41.12
CA GLY A 311 -55.73 44.46 41.75
C GLY A 311 -55.91 43.23 40.84
N ASP A 312 -55.56 42.07 41.40
CA ASP A 312 -56.19 40.77 41.18
C ASP A 312 -55.78 39.81 40.04
N TYR A 313 -55.32 38.63 40.53
CA TYR A 313 -55.33 37.26 39.97
C TYR A 313 -54.30 36.93 38.86
N ILE A 314 -53.54 35.83 38.93
CA ILE A 314 -53.98 34.45 39.21
C ILE A 314 -52.88 33.65 39.96
N ASP A 315 -53.22 33.16 41.15
CA ASP A 315 -52.67 31.94 41.74
C ASP A 315 -53.13 30.72 40.93
N GLY A 316 -52.20 29.85 40.57
CA GLY A 316 -52.48 28.60 39.86
C GLY A 316 -51.57 27.49 40.35
N GLU A 317 -52.03 26.80 41.40
CA GLU A 317 -51.53 25.50 41.83
C GLU A 317 -51.48 24.50 40.66
N VAL A 318 -50.39 23.74 40.56
CA VAL A 318 -50.43 22.39 39.98
C VAL A 318 -49.80 21.45 41.00
N ASP A 319 -50.67 20.67 41.62
CA ASP A 319 -50.38 19.64 42.60
C ASP A 319 -50.08 18.30 41.87
N ARG A 320 -48.96 17.69 42.28
CA ARG A 320 -48.57 16.26 42.32
C ARG A 320 -48.86 15.27 41.17
N GLY A 321 -47.75 14.70 40.69
CA GLY A 321 -47.57 13.32 40.24
C GLY A 321 -46.11 12.92 40.40
#